data_AF-A0A835Z6T9-F1
#
_entry.id   AF-A0A835Z6T9-F1
#
_cell.length_a   1.000
_cell.length_b   1.000
_cell.length_c   1.000
_cell.angle_alpha   90.00
_cell.angle_beta   90.00
_cell.angle_gamma   90.00
#
_symmetry.space_group_name_H-M   'P 1'
#
loop_
_entity.id
_entity.type
_entity.pdbx_description
1 polymer ?
#
loop_
_entity_poly.entity_id
_entity_poly.type
_entity_poly.pdbx_seq_one_letter_code
_entity_poly.pdbx_strand_id
1 'polypeptide(L)'
;MTAHDADLQRYCELIIGAMRAHDTSAAVQQAGLRAMFGAASSCQGLLALGAGEVFARALLSHAGHAGVLDEGILVLAAITRDRATHGPMGAAGACEALVQALSERLSADVDAKVVAGGLWAIYHLAADDANRGRLSVAGAEELVLGIMQHYLEDGFVQGAGQQAATRLIQ
;
A
#
# COMPACT_ATOMS: atom_id res chain seq x y z
N MET A 1 -6.23 23.17 14.85
CA MET A 1 -5.53 21.99 15.38
C MET A 1 -5.87 21.88 16.84
N THR A 2 -6.57 20.80 17.22
CA THR A 2 -6.92 20.50 18.62
C THR A 2 -5.74 19.83 19.33
N ALA A 3 -5.78 19.73 20.67
CA ALA A 3 -4.75 18.99 21.42
C ALA A 3 -4.66 17.52 20.99
N HIS A 4 -5.80 16.91 20.66
CA HIS A 4 -5.87 15.55 20.14
C HIS A 4 -5.17 15.39 18.78
N ASP A 5 -5.33 16.36 17.87
CA ASP A 5 -4.67 16.34 16.57
C ASP A 5 -3.13 16.46 16.70
N ALA A 6 -2.67 17.28 17.65
CA ALA A 6 -1.24 17.44 17.92
C ALA A 6 -0.61 16.16 18.50
N ASP A 7 -1.33 15.48 19.38
CA ASP A 7 -0.89 14.18 19.92
C ASP A 7 -0.86 13.11 18.83
N LEU A 8 -1.89 13.03 17.99
CA LEU A 8 -1.94 12.10 16.86
C LEU A 8 -0.76 12.31 15.90
N GLN A 9 -0.48 13.57 15.56
CA GLN A 9 0.65 13.92 14.70
C GLN A 9 1.97 13.44 15.30
N ARG A 10 2.17 13.68 16.61
CA ARG A 10 3.37 13.24 17.32
C ARG A 10 3.48 11.72 17.36
N TYR A 11 2.37 10.99 17.47
CA TYR A 11 2.37 9.52 17.39
C TYR A 11 2.79 9.03 16.01
N CYS A 12 2.26 9.61 14.93
CA CYS A 12 2.69 9.26 13.57
C CYS A 12 4.19 9.50 13.38
N GLU A 13 4.70 10.66 13.83
CA GLU A 13 6.13 11.00 13.75
C GLU A 13 7.00 9.97 14.47
N LEU A 14 6.61 9.55 15.68
CA LEU A 14 7.32 8.54 16.45
C LEU A 14 7.28 7.18 15.77
N ILE A 15 6.13 6.76 15.22
CA ILE A 15 5.99 5.48 14.52
C ILE A 15 6.86 5.46 13.26
N ILE A 16 6.79 6.49 12.42
CA ILE A 16 7.60 6.61 11.20
C ILE A 16 9.10 6.67 11.57
N GLY A 17 9.46 7.40 12.63
CA GLY A 17 10.83 7.46 13.14
C GLY A 17 11.34 6.08 13.61
N ALA A 18 10.52 5.33 14.34
CA ALA A 18 10.87 3.98 14.80
C ALA A 18 11.03 3.00 13.62
N MET A 19 10.12 3.04 12.64
CA MET A 19 10.22 2.23 11.43
C MET A 19 11.51 2.53 10.65
N ARG A 20 11.95 3.80 10.60
CA ARG A 20 13.24 4.15 9.97
C ARG A 20 14.44 3.64 10.75
N ALA A 21 14.43 3.81 12.07
CA ALA A 21 15.54 3.41 12.93
C ALA A 21 15.72 1.88 13.00
N HIS A 22 14.65 1.13 12.74
CA HIS A 22 14.62 -0.32 12.80
C HIS A 22 14.14 -0.93 11.47
N ASP A 23 14.69 -0.43 10.36
CA ASP A 23 14.32 -0.85 9.01
C ASP A 23 14.56 -2.35 8.73
N THR A 24 15.52 -2.97 9.42
CA THR A 24 15.81 -4.42 9.33
C THR A 24 14.94 -5.29 10.24
N SER A 25 14.12 -4.72 11.12
CA SER A 25 13.28 -5.50 12.04
C SER A 25 11.86 -5.68 11.49
N ALA A 26 11.55 -6.87 10.98
CA ALA A 26 10.22 -7.19 10.46
C ALA A 26 9.10 -6.96 11.50
N ALA A 27 9.38 -7.26 12.77
CA ALA A 27 8.43 -7.03 13.86
C ALA A 27 8.10 -5.55 14.05
N VAL A 28 9.10 -4.66 13.99
CA VAL A 28 8.88 -3.20 14.08
C VAL A 28 8.17 -2.69 12.83
N GLN A 29 8.56 -3.16 11.64
CA GLN A 29 7.89 -2.77 10.40
C GLN A 29 6.41 -3.17 10.42
N GLN A 30 6.09 -4.41 10.77
CA GLN A 30 4.72 -4.88 10.85
C GLN A 30 3.91 -4.09 11.88
N ALA A 31 4.44 -3.88 13.08
CA ALA A 31 3.75 -3.12 14.12
C ALA A 31 3.50 -1.67 13.69
N GLY A 32 4.48 -1.05 13.04
CA GLY A 32 4.36 0.31 12.52
C GLY A 32 3.32 0.43 11.41
N LEU A 33 3.35 -0.46 10.42
CA LEU A 33 2.35 -0.49 9.34
C LEU A 33 0.94 -0.71 9.87
N ARG A 34 0.75 -1.64 10.81
CA ARG A 34 -0.53 -1.88 11.47
C ARG A 34 -1.04 -0.65 12.22
N ALA A 35 -0.17 0.01 12.98
CA ALA A 35 -0.53 1.23 13.69
C ALA A 35 -0.92 2.35 12.71
N MET A 36 -0.18 2.46 11.61
CA MET A 36 -0.45 3.45 10.57
C MET A 36 -1.74 3.14 9.79
N PHE A 37 -2.11 1.89 9.56
CA PHE A 37 -3.38 1.56 8.93
C PHE A 37 -4.58 2.15 9.68
N GLY A 38 -4.55 2.16 11.02
CA GLY A 38 -5.60 2.78 11.83
C GLY A 38 -5.54 4.31 11.92
N ALA A 39 -4.37 4.92 11.68
CA ALA A 39 -4.14 6.35 11.92
C ALA A 39 -3.98 7.20 10.66
N ALA A 40 -3.65 6.59 9.51
CA ALA A 40 -3.12 7.30 8.36
C ALA A 40 -4.10 8.30 7.73
N SER A 41 -5.40 8.00 7.74
CA SER A 41 -6.44 8.91 7.24
C SER A 41 -6.64 10.15 8.11
N SER A 42 -6.23 10.09 9.38
CA SER A 42 -6.37 11.17 10.34
C SER A 42 -5.07 11.96 10.55
N CYS A 43 -3.96 11.47 10.00
CA CYS A 43 -2.64 12.05 10.19
C CYS A 43 -2.32 13.08 9.11
N GLN A 44 -2.50 14.36 9.42
CA GLN A 44 -2.22 15.45 8.48
C GLN A 44 -0.72 15.53 8.16
N GLY A 45 -0.37 15.64 6.88
CA GLY A 45 1.04 15.77 6.50
C GLY A 45 1.86 14.48 6.67
N LEU A 46 1.21 13.30 6.77
CA LEU A 46 1.90 12.01 6.84
C LEU A 46 2.94 11.82 5.71
N LEU A 47 2.64 12.32 4.51
CA LEU A 47 3.58 12.31 3.38
C LEU A 47 4.76 13.27 3.58
N ALA A 48 4.55 14.42 4.23
CA ALA A 48 5.63 15.33 4.58
C ALA A 48 6.58 14.72 5.62
N LEU A 49 6.10 13.74 6.41
CA LEU A 49 6.95 12.93 7.27
C LEU A 49 7.78 11.91 6.51
N GLY A 50 7.62 11.76 5.19
CA GLY A 50 8.26 10.75 4.33
C GLY A 50 7.75 9.34 4.58
N ALA A 51 6.47 9.20 4.95
CA ALA A 51 5.86 7.91 5.24
C ALA A 51 5.76 7.03 3.98
N GLY A 52 5.57 7.62 2.80
CA GLY A 52 5.51 6.89 1.54
C GLY A 52 6.76 6.05 1.30
N GLU A 53 7.95 6.65 1.46
CA GLU A 53 9.22 5.96 1.26
C GLU A 53 9.46 4.90 2.34
N VAL A 54 9.00 5.16 3.56
CA VAL A 54 9.11 4.22 4.68
C VAL A 54 8.25 2.98 4.43
N PHE A 55 7.00 3.16 3.99
CA PHE A 55 6.11 2.05 3.71
C PHE A 55 6.56 1.25 2.49
N ALA A 56 6.96 1.93 1.41
CA ALA A 56 7.50 1.26 0.23
C ALA A 56 8.77 0.46 0.58
N ARG A 57 9.70 1.05 1.34
CA ARG A 57 10.91 0.36 1.78
C ARG A 57 10.62 -0.83 2.68
N ALA A 58 9.65 -0.72 3.59
CA ALA A 58 9.26 -1.82 4.46
C ALA A 58 8.78 -3.03 3.64
N LEU A 59 7.91 -2.81 2.65
CA LEU A 59 7.44 -3.86 1.74
C LEU A 59 8.59 -4.51 0.96
N LEU A 60 9.50 -3.69 0.41
CA LEU A 60 10.63 -4.19 -0.38
C LEU A 60 11.68 -4.94 0.46
N SER A 61 12.00 -4.43 1.64
CA SER A 61 13.05 -5.00 2.50
C SER A 61 12.61 -6.27 3.22
N HIS A 62 11.29 -6.47 3.35
CA HIS A 62 10.68 -7.61 4.03
C HIS A 62 9.74 -8.39 3.11
N ALA A 63 10.13 -8.53 1.83
CA ALA A 63 9.35 -9.22 0.79
C ALA A 63 8.94 -10.67 1.14
N GLY A 64 9.65 -11.34 2.06
CA GLY A 64 9.29 -12.68 2.54
C GLY A 64 8.41 -12.71 3.80
N HIS A 65 8.09 -11.56 4.40
CA HIS A 65 7.39 -11.51 5.69
C HIS A 65 5.91 -11.17 5.50
N ALA A 66 5.06 -12.20 5.46
CA ALA A 66 3.62 -12.08 5.20
C ALA A 66 2.93 -10.97 6.01
N GLY A 67 3.21 -10.87 7.32
CA GLY A 67 2.61 -9.83 8.16
C GLY A 67 3.02 -8.40 7.80
N VAL A 68 4.23 -8.18 7.27
CA VAL A 68 4.65 -6.85 6.79
C VAL A 68 3.95 -6.53 5.48
N LEU A 69 3.84 -7.51 4.60
CA LEU A 69 3.17 -7.35 3.31
C LEU A 69 1.68 -7.07 3.47
N ASP A 70 0.97 -7.84 4.30
CA ASP A 70 -0.47 -7.67 4.49
C ASP A 70 -0.80 -6.28 5.07
N GLU A 71 -0.13 -5.89 6.15
CA GLU A 71 -0.36 -4.58 6.77
C GLU A 71 0.11 -3.43 5.86
N GLY A 72 1.18 -3.66 5.10
CA GLY A 72 1.70 -2.70 4.12
C GLY A 72 0.72 -2.47 2.97
N ILE A 73 0.15 -3.53 2.41
CA ILE A 73 -0.89 -3.43 1.38
C ILE A 73 -2.10 -2.68 1.92
N LEU A 74 -2.54 -2.99 3.14
CA LEU A 74 -3.70 -2.34 3.75
C LEU A 74 -3.46 -0.85 4.04
N VAL A 75 -2.28 -0.45 4.55
CA VAL A 75 -1.99 0.98 4.78
C VAL A 75 -1.91 1.76 3.46
N LEU A 76 -1.32 1.17 2.41
CA LEU A 76 -1.31 1.78 1.08
C LEU A 76 -2.74 1.94 0.54
N ALA A 77 -3.58 0.90 0.69
CA ALA A 77 -4.99 0.96 0.30
C ALA A 77 -5.76 2.04 1.05
N ALA A 78 -5.47 2.27 2.33
CA ALA A 78 -6.11 3.30 3.13
C ALA A 78 -5.68 4.72 2.70
N ILE A 79 -4.37 4.95 2.56
CA ILE A 79 -3.80 6.28 2.23
C ILE A 79 -4.20 6.72 0.83
N THR A 80 -4.12 5.80 -0.13
CA THR A 80 -4.38 6.11 -1.54
C THR A 80 -5.85 6.43 -1.84
N ARG A 81 -6.76 6.29 -0.88
CA ARG A 81 -8.15 6.78 -1.04
C ARG A 81 -8.22 8.29 -1.22
N ASP A 82 -7.26 9.02 -0.65
CA ASP A 82 -7.12 10.45 -0.89
C ASP A 82 -6.30 10.71 -2.15
N ARG A 83 -6.90 11.40 -3.11
CA ARG A 83 -6.27 11.77 -4.39
C ARG A 83 -5.01 12.60 -4.20
N ALA A 84 -4.93 13.43 -3.16
CA ALA A 84 -3.74 14.23 -2.89
C ALA A 84 -2.49 13.37 -2.63
N THR A 85 -2.67 12.09 -2.30
CA THR A 85 -1.56 11.17 -2.00
C THR A 85 -1.03 10.45 -3.22
N HIS A 86 -1.75 10.41 -4.35
CA HIS A 86 -1.43 9.56 -5.50
C HIS A 86 -0.03 9.85 -6.05
N GLY A 87 0.22 11.07 -6.51
CA GLY A 87 1.52 11.48 -7.06
C GLY A 87 2.68 11.29 -6.08
N PRO A 88 2.60 11.81 -4.83
CA PRO A 88 3.66 11.62 -3.83
C PRO A 88 3.95 10.15 -3.49
N MET A 89 2.92 9.32 -3.35
CA MET A 89 3.10 7.88 -3.07
C MET A 89 3.79 7.17 -4.23
N GLY A 90 3.40 7.51 -5.46
CA GLY A 90 4.11 7.08 -6.65
C GLY A 90 5.58 7.48 -6.63
N ALA A 91 5.87 8.76 -6.44
CA ALA A 91 7.23 9.29 -6.37
C ALA A 91 8.09 8.56 -5.31
N ALA A 92 7.48 8.19 -4.18
CA ALA A 92 8.09 7.46 -3.09
C ALA A 92 8.34 5.96 -3.35
N GLY A 93 7.93 5.44 -4.52
CA GLY A 93 8.14 4.03 -4.91
C GLY A 93 7.03 3.07 -4.45
N ALA A 94 5.86 3.59 -4.06
CA ALA A 94 4.76 2.75 -3.58
C ALA A 94 4.14 1.87 -4.68
N CYS A 95 4.22 2.27 -5.95
CA CYS A 95 3.67 1.50 -7.06
C CYS A 95 4.42 0.17 -7.21
N GLU A 96 5.75 0.24 -7.30
CA GLU A 96 6.64 -0.90 -7.48
C GLU A 96 6.59 -1.81 -6.25
N ALA A 97 6.63 -1.22 -5.04
CA ALA A 97 6.52 -1.96 -3.79
C ALA A 97 5.19 -2.70 -3.63
N LEU A 98 4.07 -2.08 -4.03
CA LEU A 98 2.74 -2.69 -3.96
C LEU A 98 2.61 -3.87 -4.92
N VAL A 99 3.06 -3.71 -6.18
CA VAL A 99 2.99 -4.78 -7.19
C VAL A 99 3.84 -5.96 -6.76
N GLN A 100 5.07 -5.72 -6.29
CA GLN A 100 5.91 -6.78 -5.75
C GLN A 100 5.26 -7.47 -4.55
N ALA A 101 4.75 -6.70 -3.57
CA ALA A 101 4.10 -7.27 -2.39
C ALA A 101 2.90 -8.16 -2.76
N LEU A 102 2.03 -7.70 -3.66
CA LEU A 102 0.89 -8.49 -4.12
C LEU A 102 1.32 -9.73 -4.91
N SER A 103 2.38 -9.64 -5.71
CA SER A 103 2.92 -10.79 -6.44
C SER A 103 3.44 -11.87 -5.48
N GLU A 104 4.21 -11.49 -4.47
CA GLU A 104 4.67 -12.40 -3.41
C GLU A 104 3.48 -13.03 -2.66
N ARG A 105 2.46 -12.22 -2.36
CA ARG A 105 1.25 -12.69 -1.67
C ARG A 105 0.37 -13.59 -2.52
N LEU A 106 0.31 -13.43 -3.84
CA LEU A 106 -0.46 -14.30 -4.73
C LEU A 106 0.02 -15.76 -4.69
N SER A 107 1.29 -16.00 -4.37
CA SER A 107 1.84 -17.35 -4.23
C SER A 107 1.44 -18.06 -2.92
N ALA A 108 0.75 -17.36 -2.03
CA ALA A 108 0.34 -17.85 -0.71
C ALA A 108 -1.19 -17.85 -0.55
N ASP A 109 -1.69 -18.58 0.45
CA ASP A 109 -3.10 -18.49 0.86
C ASP A 109 -3.29 -17.19 1.66
N VAL A 110 -3.92 -16.19 1.04
CA VAL A 110 -4.07 -14.84 1.57
C VAL A 110 -5.53 -14.47 1.67
N ASP A 111 -5.88 -13.77 2.76
CA ASP A 111 -7.21 -13.19 2.94
C ASP A 111 -7.56 -12.32 1.73
N ALA A 112 -8.67 -12.68 1.07
CA ALA A 112 -9.20 -11.97 -0.09
C ALA A 112 -9.36 -10.45 0.15
N LYS A 113 -9.57 -10.01 1.40
CA LYS A 113 -9.64 -8.59 1.74
C LYS A 113 -8.32 -7.86 1.57
N VAL A 114 -7.19 -8.51 1.88
CA VAL A 114 -5.86 -7.92 1.68
C VAL A 114 -5.60 -7.77 0.18
N VAL A 115 -5.86 -8.82 -0.59
CA VAL A 115 -5.71 -8.82 -2.05
C VAL A 115 -6.58 -7.75 -2.69
N ALA A 116 -7.87 -7.71 -2.34
CA ALA A 116 -8.78 -6.68 -2.82
C ALA A 116 -8.35 -5.26 -2.39
N GLY A 117 -7.84 -5.10 -1.17
CA GLY A 117 -7.25 -3.84 -0.70
C GLY A 117 -6.10 -3.38 -1.61
N GLY A 118 -5.20 -4.28 -1.97
CA GLY A 118 -4.11 -3.98 -2.91
C GLY A 118 -4.59 -3.63 -4.31
N LEU A 119 -5.62 -4.32 -4.83
CA LEU A 119 -6.25 -3.96 -6.11
C LEU A 119 -6.88 -2.56 -6.07
N TRP A 120 -7.52 -2.19 -4.96
CA TRP A 120 -8.02 -0.82 -4.76
C TRP A 120 -6.88 0.20 -4.68
N ALA A 121 -5.76 -0.13 -4.04
CA ALA A 121 -4.59 0.73 -4.03
C ALA A 121 -4.03 0.94 -5.45
N ILE A 122 -3.94 -0.12 -6.27
CA ILE A 122 -3.57 -0.02 -7.69
C ILE A 122 -4.55 0.90 -8.44
N TYR A 123 -5.86 0.69 -8.29
CA TYR A 123 -6.89 1.52 -8.90
C TYR A 123 -6.73 3.01 -8.54
N HIS A 124 -6.47 3.31 -7.27
CA HIS A 124 -6.28 4.69 -6.83
C HIS A 124 -4.99 5.29 -7.37
N LEU A 125 -3.86 4.58 -7.26
CA LEU A 125 -2.56 5.05 -7.74
C LEU A 125 -2.58 5.30 -9.25
N ALA A 126 -3.22 4.41 -10.03
CA ALA A 126 -3.38 4.53 -11.47
C ALA A 126 -4.28 5.72 -11.90
N ALA A 127 -4.90 6.44 -10.97
CA ALA A 127 -5.58 7.69 -11.29
C ALA A 127 -4.63 8.83 -11.68
N ASP A 128 -3.35 8.70 -11.36
CA ASP A 128 -2.28 9.58 -11.79
C ASP A 128 -1.52 8.96 -12.98
N ASP A 129 -1.27 9.75 -14.03
CA ASP A 129 -0.69 9.25 -15.28
C ASP A 129 0.76 8.77 -15.11
N ALA A 130 1.55 9.44 -14.27
CA ALA A 130 2.93 9.03 -14.01
C ALA A 130 2.95 7.69 -13.25
N ASN A 131 2.01 7.51 -12.33
CA ASN A 131 1.85 6.24 -11.62
C ASN A 131 1.36 5.11 -12.52
N ARG A 132 0.50 5.37 -13.51
CA ARG A 132 0.15 4.35 -14.50
C ARG A 132 1.38 3.82 -15.21
N GLY A 133 2.28 4.70 -15.67
CA GLY A 133 3.55 4.29 -16.26
C GLY A 133 4.40 3.43 -15.32
N ARG A 134 4.50 3.81 -14.04
CA ARG A 134 5.24 3.02 -13.02
C ARG A 134 4.61 1.66 -12.74
N LEU A 135 3.30 1.60 -12.59
CA LEU A 135 2.54 0.36 -12.39
C LEU A 135 2.71 -0.57 -13.58
N SER A 136 2.67 -0.01 -14.79
CA SER A 136 2.88 -0.78 -16.03
C SER A 136 4.27 -1.39 -16.10
N VAL A 137 5.31 -0.59 -15.84
CA VAL A 137 6.69 -1.08 -15.77
C VAL A 137 6.89 -2.13 -14.67
N ALA A 138 6.14 -2.05 -13.58
CA ALA A 138 6.18 -3.04 -12.50
C ALA A 138 5.43 -4.34 -12.83
N GLY A 139 4.65 -4.40 -13.90
CA GLY A 139 3.84 -5.57 -14.29
C GLY A 139 2.48 -5.66 -13.59
N ALA A 140 1.86 -4.51 -13.30
CA ALA A 140 0.57 -4.48 -12.62
C ALA A 140 -0.55 -5.12 -13.44
N GLU A 141 -0.53 -5.02 -14.77
CA GLU A 141 -1.55 -5.57 -15.65
C GLU A 141 -1.57 -7.10 -15.59
N GLU A 142 -0.42 -7.75 -15.78
CA GLU A 142 -0.30 -9.20 -15.67
C GLU A 142 -0.64 -9.69 -14.26
N LEU A 143 -0.21 -8.96 -13.24
CA LEU A 143 -0.52 -9.29 -11.85
C LEU A 143 -2.03 -9.22 -11.57
N VAL A 144 -2.72 -8.16 -11.98
CA VAL A 144 -4.17 -8.03 -11.79
C VAL A 144 -4.91 -9.16 -12.49
N LEU A 145 -4.51 -9.51 -13.72
CA LEU A 145 -5.08 -10.64 -14.44
C LEU A 145 -4.84 -11.97 -13.70
N GLY A 146 -3.62 -12.19 -13.21
CA GLY A 146 -3.27 -13.39 -12.43
C GLY A 146 -4.08 -13.49 -11.13
N ILE A 147 -4.26 -12.39 -10.41
CA ILE A 147 -5.09 -12.33 -9.20
C ILE A 147 -6.55 -12.68 -9.54
N MET A 148 -7.10 -12.08 -10.59
CA MET A 148 -8.48 -12.38 -11.01
C MET A 148 -8.65 -13.83 -11.45
N GLN A 149 -7.63 -14.46 -12.03
CA GLN A 149 -7.66 -15.89 -12.38
C GLN A 149 -7.51 -16.80 -11.16
N HIS A 150 -6.80 -16.38 -10.13
CA HIS A 150 -6.66 -17.16 -8.90
C HIS A 150 -7.93 -17.11 -8.05
N TYR A 151 -8.58 -15.94 -7.98
CA TYR A 151 -9.77 -15.68 -7.15
C TYR A 151 -11.06 -15.65 -7.98
N LEU A 152 -11.27 -16.60 -8.89
CA LEU A 152 -12.41 -16.60 -9.84
C LEU A 152 -13.78 -16.53 -9.17
N GLU A 153 -13.94 -17.22 -8.05
CA GLU A 153 -15.23 -17.32 -7.34
C GLU A 153 -15.42 -16.22 -6.28
N ASP A 154 -14.38 -15.42 -5.99
CA ASP A 154 -14.47 -14.34 -5.02
C ASP A 154 -14.95 -13.05 -5.70
N GLY A 155 -16.25 -12.76 -5.55
CA GLY A 155 -16.86 -11.57 -6.14
C GLY A 155 -16.27 -10.24 -5.65
N PHE A 156 -15.67 -10.20 -4.45
CA PHE A 156 -15.05 -8.99 -3.94
C PHE A 156 -13.71 -8.72 -4.63
N VAL A 157 -12.88 -9.75 -4.80
CA VAL A 157 -11.63 -9.67 -5.56
C VAL A 157 -11.90 -9.40 -7.04
N GLN A 158 -12.88 -10.06 -7.65
CA GLN A 158 -13.26 -9.80 -9.05
C GLN A 158 -13.69 -8.35 -9.27
N GLY A 159 -14.53 -7.81 -8.39
CA GLY A 159 -14.97 -6.42 -8.48
C GLY A 159 -13.81 -5.43 -8.37
N ALA A 160 -12.90 -5.63 -7.41
CA ALA A 160 -11.71 -4.78 -7.27
C ALA A 160 -10.76 -4.91 -8.47
N GLY A 161 -10.58 -6.13 -8.97
CA GLY A 161 -9.71 -6.44 -10.11
C GLY A 161 -10.19 -5.77 -11.39
N GLN A 162 -11.50 -5.80 -11.66
CA GLN A 162 -12.11 -5.11 -12.81
C GLN A 162 -11.89 -3.60 -12.76
N GLN A 163 -12.02 -2.98 -11.58
CA GLN A 163 -11.76 -1.55 -11.42
C GLN A 163 -10.28 -1.24 -11.65
N ALA A 164 -9.38 -1.99 -11.04
CA ALA A 164 -7.94 -1.83 -11.23
C ALA A 164 -7.55 -1.97 -12.71
N ALA A 165 -8.01 -3.02 -13.38
CA ALA A 165 -7.75 -3.26 -14.80
C ALA A 165 -8.29 -2.12 -15.67
N THR A 166 -9.52 -1.65 -15.42
CA THR A 166 -10.12 -0.54 -16.17
C THR A 166 -9.29 0.73 -16.06
N ARG A 167 -8.67 0.98 -14.90
CA ARG A 167 -7.86 2.17 -14.71
C ARG A 167 -6.47 2.04 -15.35
N LEU A 168 -5.87 0.86 -15.32
CA LEU A 168 -4.54 0.62 -15.91
C LEU A 168 -4.54 0.79 -17.43
N ILE A 169 -5.64 0.44 -18.11
CA ILE A 169 -5.74 0.47 -19.58
C ILE A 169 -6.18 1.83 -20.18
N GLN A 170 -6.38 2.86 -19.35
CA GLN A 170 -6.79 4.21 -19.77
C GLN A 170 -5.60 5.11 -20.08
#